data_AF-A0A6G3C783-F1
#
_entry.id   AF-A0A6G3C783-F1
#
_cell.length_a   1.000
_cell.length_b   1.000
_cell.length_c   1.000
_cell.angle_alpha   90.00
_cell.angle_beta   90.00
_cell.angle_gamma   90.00
#
_symmetry.space_group_name_H-M   'P 1'
#
loop_
_entity.id
_entity.type
_entity.pdbx_description
1 polymer ?
#
loop_
_entity_poly.entity_id
_entity_poly.type
_entity_poly.pdbx_seq_one_letter_code
_entity_poly.pdbx_strand_id
1 'polypeptide(L)'
;MITRAKAAPAQSRSTDLTESACTKPHSRKTIEYHVPMSPSLSYVIRTMSGASDANSLISASRRAMRMGGLSLDLGNAHRIYPNGAVPMAAALEYFRADGLRISTTRLNASVISTRFLHPLAATPENIRNHPAGNIVWKYNEEQSTGLCNAFIDMLEENARCETGVIESLNWCLFEVLDNVFQHSKAPYGYAMMQIHAKRRWCTVAVADCGIGIHRSFKESNVYAAQNAYEAIMLSVQEKVTSKTKNMGNGLYGLMRVVGLNKGELQIRSGRGWLEYRDGEIKGDYSMSIPLVDLNDHHGTTVDWQLDLSKRVSLAEALNFPEPNLLLERIEDQAGEHCLRVADFEEGLGTRRSAEQIRNKLVNLLNLGAPRLTLDFSGVYVVSSSFADEVLGKLALEMGIVGFMGRFDLKGMTPTVSAIVNRAISQRIAEGDDRTPGQGTRH
;
A
#
# COMPACT_ATOMS: atom_id res chain seq x y z
N MET A 1 53.01 15.34 59.50
CA MET A 1 52.67 15.27 60.94
C MET A 1 51.34 14.54 61.11
N ILE A 2 51.38 13.42 61.86
CA ILE A 2 50.33 12.91 62.77
C ILE A 2 49.02 12.41 62.09
N THR A 3 48.85 11.12 61.74
CA THR A 3 48.46 9.91 62.54
C THR A 3 47.03 9.83 63.10
N ARG A 4 46.36 8.70 62.76
CA ARG A 4 45.47 7.81 63.57
C ARG A 4 44.21 8.46 64.21
N ALA A 5 43.10 7.79 64.52
CA ALA A 5 42.85 6.40 64.90
C ALA A 5 41.35 6.02 64.73
N LYS A 6 41.11 4.70 64.70
CA LYS A 6 39.82 4.01 64.87
C LYS A 6 39.17 4.28 66.23
N ALA A 7 37.84 4.21 66.30
CA ALA A 7 37.08 3.87 67.51
C ALA A 7 35.91 2.94 67.16
N ALA A 8 35.70 1.94 68.02
CA ALA A 8 34.81 0.78 67.91
C ALA A 8 33.34 1.08 68.31
N PRO A 9 32.42 0.11 68.16
CA PRO A 9 31.29 -0.01 69.06
C PRO A 9 31.33 -1.27 69.93
N ALA A 10 30.62 -1.14 71.04
CA ALA A 10 30.65 -1.91 72.27
C ALA A 10 30.25 -3.39 72.16
N GLN A 11 30.95 -4.20 72.95
CA GLN A 11 30.47 -5.47 73.50
C GLN A 11 29.75 -5.21 74.84
N SER A 12 28.63 -5.89 75.07
CA SER A 12 28.10 -6.15 76.42
C SER A 12 27.71 -7.62 76.56
N ARG A 13 28.58 -8.34 77.30
CA ARG A 13 28.35 -9.42 78.29
C ARG A 13 27.00 -10.15 78.23
N SER A 14 26.96 -11.44 77.88
CA SER A 14 27.31 -12.65 78.67
C SER A 14 26.25 -13.08 79.68
N THR A 15 25.61 -14.21 79.42
CA THR A 15 25.28 -15.25 80.42
C THR A 15 25.11 -16.58 79.68
N ASP A 16 26.07 -17.48 79.87
CA ASP A 16 25.93 -18.92 79.62
C ASP A 16 24.94 -19.50 80.64
N LEU A 17 24.10 -20.44 80.21
CA LEU A 17 23.70 -21.61 81.01
C LEU A 17 23.30 -22.73 80.03
N THR A 18 24.05 -23.82 80.12
CA THR A 18 23.88 -25.11 79.44
C THR A 18 22.67 -25.87 79.95
N GLU A 19 21.86 -26.47 79.08
CA GLU A 19 21.16 -27.73 79.38
C GLU A 19 20.73 -28.48 78.11
N SER A 20 21.03 -29.78 78.08
CA SER A 20 20.74 -30.69 76.97
C SER A 20 19.29 -31.19 77.03
N ALA A 21 18.60 -31.25 75.89
CA ALA A 21 17.48 -32.17 75.72
C ALA A 21 17.24 -32.52 74.24
N CYS A 22 17.50 -33.79 73.94
CA CYS A 22 17.11 -34.47 72.71
C CYS A 22 15.57 -34.45 72.55
N THR A 23 15.04 -33.84 71.49
CA THR A 23 13.67 -34.08 71.02
C THR A 23 13.58 -34.07 69.49
N LYS A 24 12.78 -35.00 68.97
CA LYS A 24 12.62 -35.44 67.58
C LYS A 24 12.14 -34.31 66.63
N PRO A 25 12.36 -34.42 65.29
CA PRO A 25 11.95 -33.38 64.35
C PRO A 25 10.43 -33.40 64.15
N HIS A 26 9.76 -32.32 64.55
CA HIS A 26 8.41 -32.03 64.08
C HIS A 26 8.46 -31.57 62.62
N SER A 27 7.80 -32.34 61.76
CA SER A 27 7.51 -32.00 60.37
C SER A 27 6.80 -30.64 60.33
N ARG A 28 7.51 -29.58 59.91
CA ARG A 28 6.87 -28.34 59.47
C ARG A 28 6.05 -28.68 58.24
N LYS A 29 4.72 -28.76 58.42
CA LYS A 29 3.77 -28.66 57.31
C LYS A 29 4.03 -27.32 56.65
N THR A 30 4.63 -27.33 55.46
CA THR A 30 4.63 -26.19 54.56
C THR A 30 3.16 -25.90 54.25
N ILE A 31 2.63 -24.85 54.86
CA ILE A 31 1.35 -24.28 54.44
C ILE A 31 1.66 -23.63 53.09
N GLU A 32 1.41 -24.36 52.00
CA GLU A 32 1.32 -23.76 50.68
C GLU A 32 0.20 -22.72 50.76
N TYR A 33 0.59 -21.45 50.80
CA TYR A 33 -0.33 -20.37 50.48
C TYR A 33 -0.72 -20.54 49.01
N HIS A 34 -1.80 -21.28 48.78
CA HIS A 34 -2.55 -21.21 47.53
C HIS A 34 -3.07 -19.78 47.44
N VAL A 35 -2.28 -18.89 46.81
CA VAL A 35 -2.79 -17.62 46.31
C VAL A 35 -3.95 -18.00 45.39
N PRO A 36 -5.20 -17.58 45.68
CA PRO A 36 -6.31 -17.88 44.80
C PRO A 36 -5.94 -17.32 43.43
N MET A 37 -5.80 -18.18 42.42
CA MET A 37 -5.63 -17.69 41.06
C MET A 37 -6.81 -16.78 40.78
N SER A 38 -6.53 -15.50 40.53
CA SER A 38 -7.54 -14.53 40.13
C SER A 38 -8.39 -15.14 39.01
N PRO A 39 -9.74 -15.03 39.06
CA PRO A 39 -10.60 -15.73 38.12
C PRO A 39 -10.23 -15.35 36.68
N SER A 40 -9.69 -16.30 35.91
CA SER A 40 -9.33 -16.10 34.51
C SER A 40 -10.33 -16.78 33.58
N LEU A 41 -10.75 -16.09 32.51
CA LEU A 41 -11.52 -16.72 31.45
C LEU A 41 -10.63 -17.68 30.66
N SER A 42 -11.00 -18.95 30.57
CA SER A 42 -10.33 -19.90 29.67
C SER A 42 -10.92 -19.78 28.27
N TYR A 43 -10.07 -19.65 27.25
CA TYR A 43 -10.48 -19.56 25.84
C TYR A 43 -9.58 -20.43 24.96
N VAL A 44 -10.19 -21.24 24.09
CA VAL A 44 -9.48 -22.17 23.21
C VAL A 44 -9.38 -21.58 21.81
N ILE A 45 -8.16 -21.38 21.32
CA ILE A 45 -7.91 -21.01 19.93
C ILE A 45 -7.76 -22.28 19.11
N ARG A 46 -8.72 -22.51 18.21
CA ARG A 46 -8.71 -23.65 17.29
C ARG A 46 -7.97 -23.35 15.99
N THR A 47 -8.11 -22.12 15.51
CA THR A 47 -7.53 -21.63 14.25
C THR A 47 -7.22 -20.15 14.36
N MET A 48 -6.35 -19.67 13.46
CA MET A 48 -6.07 -18.25 13.23
C MET A 48 -6.19 -18.01 11.73
N SER A 49 -7.39 -18.21 11.19
CA SER A 49 -7.60 -18.38 9.74
C SER A 49 -8.61 -17.42 9.12
N GLY A 50 -8.99 -16.37 9.86
CA GLY A 50 -9.78 -15.28 9.33
C GLY A 50 -10.51 -14.48 10.40
N ALA A 51 -11.41 -13.62 9.93
CA ALA A 51 -12.10 -12.63 10.73
C ALA A 51 -12.92 -13.20 11.90
N SER A 52 -13.53 -14.38 11.74
CA SER A 52 -14.34 -14.99 12.79
C SER A 52 -13.50 -15.35 14.02
N ASP A 53 -12.27 -15.83 13.80
CA ASP A 53 -11.33 -16.17 14.86
C ASP A 53 -10.90 -14.90 15.62
N ALA A 54 -10.62 -13.82 14.88
CA ALA A 54 -10.29 -12.51 15.44
C ALA A 54 -11.44 -11.92 16.27
N ASN A 55 -12.66 -11.91 15.71
CA ASN A 55 -13.85 -11.41 16.41
C ASN A 55 -14.11 -12.21 17.70
N SER A 56 -13.99 -13.53 17.65
CA SER A 56 -14.20 -14.39 18.81
C SER A 56 -13.17 -14.12 19.91
N LEU A 57 -11.90 -13.91 19.54
CA LEU A 57 -10.84 -13.55 20.48
C LEU A 57 -11.05 -12.16 21.10
N ILE A 58 -11.42 -11.14 20.30
CA ILE A 58 -11.73 -9.80 20.81
C ILE A 58 -12.88 -9.88 21.83
N SER A 59 -13.94 -10.62 21.50
CA SER A 59 -15.09 -10.82 22.39
C SER A 59 -14.71 -11.52 23.70
N ALA A 60 -13.84 -12.54 23.63
CA ALA A 60 -13.32 -13.24 24.80
C ALA A 60 -12.46 -12.30 25.66
N SER A 61 -11.57 -11.52 25.03
CA SER A 61 -10.66 -10.60 25.71
C SER A 61 -11.42 -9.48 26.44
N ARG A 62 -12.44 -8.88 25.82
CA ARG A 62 -13.33 -7.91 26.49
C ARG A 62 -14.06 -8.50 27.69
N ARG A 63 -14.45 -9.77 27.63
CA ARG A 63 -15.08 -10.45 28.75
C ARG A 63 -14.07 -10.73 29.86
N ALA A 64 -12.85 -11.13 29.49
CA ALA A 64 -11.75 -11.38 30.40
C ALA A 64 -11.25 -10.11 31.11
N MET A 65 -11.33 -8.93 30.48
CA MET A 65 -11.07 -7.63 31.12
C MET A 65 -11.91 -7.42 32.38
N ARG A 66 -13.17 -7.89 32.39
CA ARG A 66 -14.06 -7.82 33.56
C ARG A 66 -13.73 -8.87 34.64
N MET A 67 -13.01 -9.93 34.28
CA MET A 67 -12.65 -11.04 35.17
C MET A 67 -11.23 -10.90 35.75
N GLY A 68 -10.35 -10.13 35.09
CA GLY A 68 -8.98 -9.86 35.51
C GLY A 68 -7.92 -10.73 34.85
N GLY A 69 -8.29 -11.68 33.99
CA GLY A 69 -7.32 -12.48 33.24
C GLY A 69 -7.92 -13.35 32.14
N LEU A 70 -7.09 -13.67 31.15
CA LEU A 70 -7.40 -14.55 30.01
C LEU A 70 -6.37 -15.68 29.97
N SER A 71 -6.83 -16.93 29.92
CA SER A 71 -5.99 -18.10 29.69
C SER A 71 -6.26 -18.66 28.29
N LEU A 72 -5.26 -18.58 27.42
CA LEU A 72 -5.34 -19.00 26.04
C LEU A 72 -4.81 -20.42 25.88
N ASP A 73 -5.68 -21.32 25.44
CA ASP A 73 -5.31 -22.67 25.07
C ASP A 73 -4.99 -22.74 23.58
N LEU A 74 -3.76 -23.12 23.26
CA LEU A 74 -3.18 -23.05 21.91
C LEU A 74 -2.88 -24.44 21.33
N GLY A 75 -3.33 -25.52 21.96
CA GLY A 75 -2.90 -26.88 21.59
C GLY A 75 -3.31 -27.27 20.18
N ASN A 76 -4.50 -26.85 19.77
CA ASN A 76 -5.13 -27.27 18.50
C ASN A 76 -4.96 -26.25 17.36
N ALA A 77 -4.26 -25.14 17.59
CA ALA A 77 -4.08 -24.08 16.61
C ALA A 77 -3.06 -24.47 15.53
N HIS A 78 -3.50 -25.21 14.51
CA HIS A 78 -2.62 -25.70 13.43
C HIS A 78 -2.73 -24.91 12.13
N ARG A 79 -3.86 -24.22 11.90
CA ARG A 79 -4.08 -23.40 10.71
C ARG A 79 -3.91 -21.94 11.08
N ILE A 80 -2.78 -21.37 10.69
CA ILE A 80 -2.36 -20.01 11.02
C ILE A 80 -2.07 -19.26 9.71
N TYR A 81 -2.89 -18.27 9.42
CA TYR A 81 -2.82 -17.43 8.24
C TYR A 81 -2.78 -15.95 8.64
N PRO A 82 -2.26 -15.03 7.80
CA PRO A 82 -2.09 -13.63 8.15
C PRO A 82 -3.40 -12.96 8.56
N ASN A 83 -4.47 -13.20 7.80
CA ASN A 83 -5.81 -12.63 8.02
C ASN A 83 -6.45 -12.96 9.39
N GLY A 84 -5.96 -13.98 10.09
CA GLY A 84 -6.36 -14.29 11.47
C GLY A 84 -5.27 -13.89 12.48
N ALA A 85 -4.03 -14.30 12.23
CA ALA A 85 -2.93 -14.13 13.19
C ALA A 85 -2.61 -12.67 13.48
N VAL A 86 -2.57 -11.82 12.45
CA VAL A 86 -2.21 -10.39 12.57
C VAL A 86 -3.24 -9.60 13.39
N PRO A 87 -4.54 -9.58 13.04
CA PRO A 87 -5.53 -8.84 13.84
C PRO A 87 -5.70 -9.40 15.26
N MET A 88 -5.57 -10.72 15.43
CA MET A 88 -5.60 -11.33 16.77
C MET A 88 -4.41 -10.87 17.62
N ALA A 89 -3.20 -10.82 17.05
CA ALA A 89 -2.00 -10.40 17.76
C ALA A 89 -2.07 -8.92 18.14
N ALA A 90 -2.51 -8.07 17.20
CA ALA A 90 -2.73 -6.65 17.44
C ALA A 90 -3.72 -6.42 18.60
N ALA A 91 -4.85 -7.14 18.61
CA ALA A 91 -5.83 -7.06 19.68
C ALA A 91 -5.26 -7.52 21.04
N LEU A 92 -4.49 -8.61 21.08
CA LEU A 92 -3.88 -9.08 22.33
C LEU A 92 -2.86 -8.08 22.89
N GLU A 93 -2.03 -7.47 22.03
CA GLU A 93 -1.12 -6.40 22.44
C GLU A 93 -1.86 -5.21 23.04
N TYR A 94 -2.98 -4.80 22.42
CA TYR A 94 -3.83 -3.74 22.96
C TYR A 94 -4.37 -4.11 24.35
N PHE A 95 -5.04 -5.25 24.50
CA PHE A 95 -5.62 -5.64 25.78
C PHE A 95 -4.55 -5.84 26.86
N ARG A 96 -3.36 -6.31 26.49
CA ARG A 96 -2.22 -6.42 27.40
C ARG A 96 -1.76 -5.05 27.89
N ALA A 97 -1.67 -4.06 27.01
CA ALA A 97 -1.33 -2.69 27.36
C ALA A 97 -2.40 -2.05 28.26
N ASP A 98 -3.67 -2.41 28.07
CA ASP A 98 -4.81 -1.98 28.90
C ASP A 98 -4.93 -2.76 30.23
N GLY A 99 -3.96 -3.62 30.56
CA GLY A 99 -3.84 -4.30 31.84
C GLY A 99 -4.38 -5.73 31.91
N LEU A 100 -4.82 -6.32 30.78
CA LEU A 100 -5.25 -7.73 30.76
C LEU A 100 -4.07 -8.66 31.03
N ARG A 101 -4.17 -9.48 32.08
CA ARG A 101 -3.24 -10.59 32.30
C ARG A 101 -3.55 -11.73 31.33
N ILE A 102 -2.65 -11.98 30.39
CA ILE A 102 -2.75 -13.09 29.45
C ILE A 102 -1.79 -14.21 29.87
N SER A 103 -2.34 -15.40 30.08
CA SER A 103 -1.60 -16.64 30.31
C SER A 103 -1.88 -17.62 29.17
N THR A 104 -1.01 -18.62 28.99
CA THR A 104 -1.15 -19.60 27.93
C THR A 104 -1.05 -21.02 28.47
N THR A 105 -1.77 -21.94 27.85
CA THR A 105 -1.72 -23.38 28.14
C THR A 105 -1.64 -24.17 26.84
N ARG A 106 -1.06 -25.38 26.91
CA ARG A 106 -0.92 -26.30 25.76
C ARG A 106 -0.32 -25.64 24.52
N LEU A 107 0.77 -24.88 24.65
CA LEU A 107 1.44 -24.25 23.51
C LEU A 107 1.92 -25.29 22.50
N ASN A 108 1.61 -25.10 21.22
CA ASN A 108 2.18 -25.89 20.13
C ASN A 108 3.30 -25.12 19.41
N ALA A 109 4.21 -25.86 18.77
CA ALA A 109 5.39 -25.28 18.11
C ALA A 109 5.05 -24.34 16.95
N SER A 110 3.97 -24.64 16.21
CA SER A 110 3.52 -23.81 15.09
C SER A 110 3.14 -22.40 15.54
N VAL A 111 2.37 -22.26 16.63
CA VAL A 111 2.02 -20.95 17.19
C VAL A 111 3.24 -20.20 17.74
N ILE A 112 4.17 -20.92 18.37
CA ILE A 112 5.40 -20.29 18.89
C ILE A 112 6.20 -19.67 17.74
N SER A 113 6.33 -20.41 16.62
CA SER A 113 7.11 -19.97 15.46
C SER A 113 6.57 -18.69 14.82
N THR A 114 5.26 -18.42 14.91
CA THR A 114 4.67 -17.23 14.31
C THR A 114 4.84 -15.96 15.13
N ARG A 115 5.37 -16.07 16.36
CA ARG A 115 5.47 -14.95 17.31
C ARG A 115 4.13 -14.27 17.60
N PHE A 116 3.02 -14.97 17.37
CA PHE A 116 1.65 -14.46 17.55
C PHE A 116 1.41 -13.80 18.92
N LEU A 117 1.87 -14.43 20.01
CA LEU A 117 1.64 -13.95 21.37
C LEU A 117 2.44 -12.69 21.71
N HIS A 118 3.62 -12.57 21.12
CA HIS A 118 4.60 -11.51 21.33
C HIS A 118 5.22 -11.15 19.98
N PRO A 119 4.52 -10.34 19.16
CA PRO A 119 4.99 -9.93 17.84
C PRO A 119 6.40 -9.35 17.91
N LEU A 120 7.21 -9.68 16.91
CA LEU A 120 8.61 -9.29 16.89
C LEU A 120 8.73 -7.86 16.35
N ALA A 121 9.47 -6.99 17.03
CA ALA A 121 9.72 -5.65 16.52
C ALA A 121 10.53 -5.70 15.21
N ALA A 122 10.11 -4.96 14.19
CA ALA A 122 10.76 -4.92 12.87
C ALA A 122 12.05 -4.07 12.87
N THR A 123 12.92 -4.31 13.86
CA THR A 123 14.25 -3.70 13.90
C THR A 123 15.15 -4.33 12.83
N PRO A 124 16.16 -3.61 12.31
CA PRO A 124 17.12 -4.18 11.36
C PRO A 124 17.81 -5.44 11.88
N GLU A 125 18.05 -5.53 13.19
CA GLU A 125 18.63 -6.72 13.82
C GLU A 125 17.68 -7.91 13.77
N ASN A 126 16.42 -7.72 14.16
CA ASN A 126 15.43 -8.79 14.16
C ASN A 126 15.14 -9.29 12.74
N ILE A 127 15.04 -8.38 11.76
CA ILE A 127 14.85 -8.73 10.34
C ILE A 127 16.00 -9.59 9.83
N ARG A 128 17.26 -9.30 10.19
CA ARG A 128 18.42 -10.12 9.78
C ARG A 128 18.46 -11.49 10.46
N ASN A 129 17.97 -11.59 11.69
CA ASN A 129 18.11 -12.79 12.53
C ASN A 129 16.92 -13.75 12.44
N HIS A 130 15.85 -13.37 11.75
CA HIS A 130 14.62 -14.15 11.66
C HIS A 130 14.07 -14.18 10.24
N PRO A 131 13.37 -15.26 9.83
CA PRO A 131 12.69 -15.27 8.55
C PRO A 131 11.64 -14.16 8.51
N ALA A 132 11.60 -13.40 7.42
CA ALA A 132 10.61 -12.35 7.25
C ALA A 132 9.17 -12.92 7.17
N GLY A 133 9.00 -14.07 6.51
CA GLY A 133 7.71 -14.73 6.38
C GLY A 133 7.27 -15.55 7.59
N ASN A 134 5.97 -15.81 7.68
CA ASN A 134 5.33 -16.64 8.73
C ASN A 134 5.46 -16.10 10.17
N ILE A 135 6.00 -14.90 10.36
CA ILE A 135 6.12 -14.22 11.65
C ILE A 135 5.20 -13.00 11.66
N VAL A 136 4.54 -12.75 12.80
CA VAL A 136 3.84 -11.50 13.06
C VAL A 136 4.85 -10.45 13.51
N TRP A 137 5.05 -9.45 12.67
CA TRP A 137 5.90 -8.30 12.91
C TRP A 137 5.09 -7.18 13.56
N LYS A 138 5.73 -6.44 14.46
CA LYS A 138 5.29 -5.16 15.00
C LYS A 138 6.24 -4.09 14.51
N TYR A 139 5.73 -3.02 13.91
CA TYR A 139 6.56 -1.97 13.32
C TYR A 139 6.02 -0.59 13.69
N ASN A 140 6.92 0.40 13.72
CA ASN A 140 6.59 1.83 13.76
C ASN A 140 6.87 2.48 12.39
N GLU A 141 6.64 3.79 12.27
CA GLU A 141 6.80 4.54 11.01
C GLU A 141 8.20 4.39 10.41
N GLU A 142 9.25 4.52 11.23
CA GLU A 142 10.65 4.40 10.80
C GLU A 142 11.03 2.99 10.31
N GLN A 143 10.35 1.96 10.81
CA GLN A 143 10.62 0.55 10.50
C GLN A 143 9.85 0.03 9.27
N SER A 144 8.83 0.76 8.81
CA SER A 144 7.93 0.36 7.72
C SER A 144 8.67 -0.03 6.44
N THR A 145 9.62 0.80 6.00
CA THR A 145 10.41 0.58 4.78
C THR A 145 11.30 -0.65 4.89
N GLY A 146 11.96 -0.83 6.04
CA GLY A 146 12.81 -2.00 6.27
C GLY A 146 12.02 -3.32 6.25
N LEU A 147 10.81 -3.30 6.82
CA LEU A 147 9.92 -4.46 6.79
C LEU A 147 9.40 -4.75 5.37
N CYS A 148 9.04 -3.71 4.61
CA CYS A 148 8.63 -3.84 3.21
C CYS A 148 9.71 -4.54 2.39
N ASN A 149 10.95 -4.04 2.44
CA ASN A 149 12.08 -4.62 1.71
C ASN A 149 12.31 -6.08 2.11
N ALA A 150 12.25 -6.40 3.41
CA ALA A 150 12.42 -7.77 3.88
C ALA A 150 11.34 -8.73 3.35
N PHE A 151 10.11 -8.26 3.16
CA PHE A 151 9.05 -9.05 2.53
C PHE A 151 9.28 -9.27 1.04
N ILE A 152 9.82 -8.27 0.33
CA ILE A 152 10.17 -8.38 -1.08
C ILE A 152 11.37 -9.31 -1.27
N ASP A 153 12.45 -9.14 -0.50
CA ASP A 153 13.64 -10.01 -0.54
C ASP A 153 13.22 -11.48 -0.33
N MET A 154 12.35 -11.73 0.66
CA MET A 154 11.79 -13.05 0.91
C MET A 154 10.98 -13.59 -0.29
N LEU A 155 10.19 -12.75 -0.96
CA LEU A 155 9.44 -13.17 -2.14
C LEU A 155 10.38 -13.59 -3.27
N GLU A 156 11.38 -12.76 -3.56
CA GLU A 156 12.36 -12.98 -4.62
C GLU A 156 13.17 -14.27 -4.40
N GLU A 157 13.55 -14.55 -3.15
CA GLU A 157 14.31 -15.75 -2.78
C GLU A 157 13.47 -17.03 -2.82
N ASN A 158 12.17 -16.95 -2.55
CA ASN A 158 11.34 -18.13 -2.26
C ASN A 158 10.25 -18.42 -3.30
N ALA A 159 10.05 -17.56 -4.30
CA ALA A 159 9.07 -17.79 -5.35
C ALA A 159 9.49 -17.24 -6.72
N ARG A 160 9.11 -17.97 -7.77
CA ARG A 160 9.12 -17.43 -9.13
C ARG A 160 7.84 -16.65 -9.38
N CYS A 161 7.98 -15.38 -9.75
CA CYS A 161 6.88 -14.46 -10.01
C CYS A 161 6.79 -14.14 -11.51
N GLU A 162 5.58 -14.00 -12.03
CA GLU A 162 5.36 -13.43 -13.37
C GLU A 162 5.67 -11.92 -13.41
N THR A 163 5.78 -11.38 -14.62
CA THR A 163 6.09 -9.96 -14.85
C THR A 163 5.16 -9.02 -14.07
N GLY A 164 5.78 -8.02 -13.42
CA GLY A 164 5.12 -6.94 -12.69
C GLY A 164 4.54 -7.32 -11.32
N VAL A 165 4.56 -8.60 -10.92
CA VAL A 165 4.05 -9.03 -9.61
C VAL A 165 4.87 -8.46 -8.45
N ILE A 166 6.21 -8.50 -8.54
CA ILE A 166 7.12 -7.99 -7.50
C ILE A 166 6.94 -6.48 -7.34
N GLU A 167 7.01 -5.74 -8.44
CA GLU A 167 6.82 -4.28 -8.47
C GLU A 167 5.46 -3.87 -7.88
N SER A 168 4.39 -4.58 -8.28
CA SER A 168 3.04 -4.30 -7.81
C SER A 168 2.89 -4.62 -6.31
N LEU A 169 3.43 -5.75 -5.85
CA LEU A 169 3.39 -6.09 -4.42
C LEU A 169 4.19 -5.09 -3.59
N ASN A 170 5.36 -4.69 -4.06
CA ASN A 170 6.21 -3.71 -3.39
C ASN A 170 5.46 -2.38 -3.19
N TRP A 171 4.84 -1.87 -4.25
CA TRP A 171 4.01 -0.67 -4.16
C TRP A 171 2.85 -0.85 -3.18
N CYS A 172 2.11 -1.97 -3.27
CA CYS A 172 1.00 -2.26 -2.36
C CYS A 172 1.44 -2.33 -0.89
N LEU A 173 2.59 -2.95 -0.61
CA LEU A 173 3.15 -3.03 0.74
C LEU A 173 3.48 -1.64 1.29
N PHE A 174 4.17 -0.80 0.51
CA PHE A 174 4.49 0.57 0.93
C PHE A 174 3.22 1.35 1.28
N GLU A 175 2.23 1.35 0.40
CA GLU A 175 0.97 2.07 0.62
C GLU A 175 0.22 1.57 1.86
N VAL A 176 0.06 0.26 2.00
CA VAL A 176 -0.73 -0.30 3.11
C VAL A 176 0.00 -0.18 4.45
N LEU A 177 1.32 -0.37 4.49
CA LEU A 177 2.10 -0.22 5.72
C LEU A 177 2.10 1.24 6.20
N ASP A 178 2.22 2.20 5.27
CA ASP A 178 2.24 3.64 5.57
C ASP A 178 0.85 4.18 5.95
N ASN A 179 -0.22 3.64 5.36
CA ASN A 179 -1.60 3.99 5.72
C ASN A 179 -1.89 3.88 7.22
N VAL A 180 -1.23 2.95 7.92
CA VAL A 180 -1.35 2.81 9.39
C VAL A 180 -1.00 4.12 10.08
N PHE A 181 0.15 4.71 9.80
CA PHE A 181 0.60 5.92 10.52
C PHE A 181 -0.09 7.19 10.02
N GLN A 182 -0.49 7.21 8.74
CA GLN A 182 -1.21 8.35 8.18
C GLN A 182 -2.63 8.52 8.73
N HIS A 183 -3.32 7.41 9.00
CA HIS A 183 -4.79 7.42 9.18
C HIS A 183 -5.30 6.80 10.48
N SER A 184 -4.54 5.91 11.14
CA SER A 184 -5.05 5.15 12.29
C SER A 184 -4.85 5.84 13.64
N LYS A 185 -3.87 6.76 13.76
CA LYS A 185 -3.34 7.29 15.04
C LYS A 185 -2.72 6.22 15.96
N ALA A 186 -2.57 4.97 15.50
CA ALA A 186 -1.90 3.94 16.27
C ALA A 186 -0.38 4.18 16.25
N PRO A 187 0.31 3.93 17.38
CA PRO A 187 1.77 4.04 17.44
C PRO A 187 2.51 2.90 16.72
N TYR A 188 1.81 1.79 16.46
CA TYR A 188 2.37 0.61 15.82
C TYR A 188 1.39 -0.02 14.84
N GLY A 189 1.93 -0.57 13.76
CA GLY A 189 1.25 -1.52 12.88
C GLY A 189 1.73 -2.94 13.12
N TYR A 190 0.96 -3.91 12.64
CA TYR A 190 1.28 -5.32 12.68
C TYR A 190 1.15 -5.91 11.28
N ALA A 191 2.11 -6.74 10.87
CA ALA A 191 2.09 -7.33 9.53
C ALA A 191 2.62 -8.76 9.52
N MET A 192 2.13 -9.58 8.60
CA MET A 192 2.62 -10.92 8.33
C MET A 192 2.43 -11.24 6.85
N MET A 193 3.44 -11.85 6.25
CA MET A 193 3.41 -12.36 4.89
C MET A 193 3.66 -13.87 4.85
N GLN A 194 2.95 -14.57 3.97
CA GLN A 194 3.11 -16.00 3.71
C GLN A 194 3.16 -16.28 2.21
N ILE A 195 4.06 -17.18 1.82
CA ILE A 195 4.15 -17.69 0.45
C ILE A 195 3.64 -19.13 0.43
N HIS A 196 2.56 -19.35 -0.31
CA HIS A 196 1.96 -20.67 -0.49
C HIS A 196 2.48 -21.30 -1.79
N ALA A 197 3.69 -21.84 -1.76
CA ALA A 197 4.43 -22.33 -2.93
C ALA A 197 3.60 -23.26 -3.85
N LYS A 198 2.85 -24.22 -3.28
CA LYS A 198 2.01 -25.15 -4.07
C LYS A 198 0.87 -24.47 -4.83
N ARG A 199 0.25 -23.44 -4.22
CA ARG A 199 -0.81 -22.66 -4.85
C ARG A 199 -0.26 -21.52 -5.70
N ARG A 200 1.04 -21.20 -5.56
CA ARG A 200 1.69 -20.02 -6.13
C ARG A 200 1.02 -18.72 -5.69
N TRP A 201 0.64 -18.63 -4.42
CA TRP A 201 -0.01 -17.44 -3.87
C TRP A 201 0.89 -16.76 -2.84
N CYS A 202 0.88 -15.43 -2.81
CA CYS A 202 1.44 -14.62 -1.75
C CYS A 202 0.29 -13.95 -0.99
N THR A 203 0.22 -14.16 0.32
CA THR A 203 -0.81 -13.62 1.20
C THR A 203 -0.16 -12.67 2.19
N VAL A 204 -0.70 -11.47 2.32
CA VAL A 204 -0.22 -10.44 3.24
C VAL A 204 -1.41 -9.90 4.03
N ALA A 205 -1.24 -9.77 5.35
CA ALA A 205 -2.16 -9.00 6.17
C ALA A 205 -1.41 -7.93 6.96
N VAL A 206 -1.99 -6.74 6.99
CA VAL A 206 -1.56 -5.61 7.81
C VAL A 206 -2.73 -5.19 8.69
N ALA A 207 -2.50 -4.99 9.97
CA ALA A 207 -3.51 -4.50 10.90
C ALA A 207 -2.97 -3.44 11.85
N ASP A 208 -3.88 -2.60 12.31
CA ASP A 208 -3.67 -1.66 13.40
C ASP A 208 -4.81 -1.76 14.43
N CYS A 209 -4.61 -1.15 15.59
CA CYS A 209 -5.65 -1.01 16.61
C CYS A 209 -6.07 0.45 16.81
N GLY A 210 -5.95 1.30 15.79
CA GLY A 210 -6.29 2.71 15.85
C GLY A 210 -7.78 3.02 15.65
N ILE A 211 -8.08 4.24 15.23
CA ILE A 211 -9.46 4.77 15.18
C ILE A 211 -10.33 4.14 14.08
N GLY A 212 -9.75 3.44 13.10
CA GLY A 212 -10.45 2.89 11.95
C GLY A 212 -10.86 3.92 10.88
N ILE A 213 -11.16 3.43 9.67
CA ILE A 213 -11.43 4.23 8.47
C ILE A 213 -12.63 5.16 8.66
N HIS A 214 -13.74 4.65 9.22
CA HIS A 214 -14.96 5.45 9.39
C HIS A 214 -14.76 6.66 10.31
N ARG A 215 -14.05 6.48 11.43
CA ARG A 215 -13.73 7.60 12.33
C ARG A 215 -12.72 8.55 11.70
N SER A 216 -11.71 8.02 11.00
CA SER A 216 -10.72 8.82 10.29
C SER A 216 -11.38 9.82 9.31
N PHE A 217 -12.39 9.37 8.54
CA PHE A 217 -13.16 10.26 7.65
C PHE A 217 -14.02 11.28 8.38
N LYS A 218 -14.62 10.90 9.52
CA LYS A 218 -15.41 11.83 10.34
C LYS A 218 -14.54 12.94 10.93
N GLU A 219 -13.34 12.61 11.41
CA GLU A 219 -12.42 13.61 11.97
C GLU A 219 -11.84 14.55 10.92
N SER A 220 -11.58 14.05 9.71
CA SER A 220 -11.04 14.88 8.63
C SER A 220 -12.08 15.78 7.98
N ASN A 221 -13.38 15.53 8.21
CA ASN A 221 -14.51 16.26 7.63
C ASN A 221 -14.49 16.30 6.09
N VAL A 222 -13.85 15.31 5.45
CA VAL A 222 -13.68 15.27 3.97
C VAL A 222 -14.79 14.46 3.31
N TYR A 223 -15.24 13.37 3.93
CA TYR A 223 -16.26 12.48 3.37
C TYR A 223 -17.32 12.13 4.43
N ALA A 224 -18.59 12.21 4.03
CA ALA A 224 -19.73 11.95 4.91
C ALA A 224 -20.22 10.49 4.78
N ALA A 225 -19.39 9.53 5.19
CA ALA A 225 -19.80 8.12 5.25
C ALA A 225 -20.80 7.90 6.41
N GLN A 226 -21.96 7.31 6.13
CA GLN A 226 -23.00 7.05 7.14
C GLN A 226 -22.62 5.90 8.07
N ASN A 227 -21.98 4.86 7.51
CA ASN A 227 -21.60 3.66 8.24
C ASN A 227 -20.17 3.19 7.88
N ALA A 228 -19.69 2.17 8.60
CA ALA A 228 -18.34 1.66 8.44
C ALA A 228 -18.11 0.99 7.08
N TYR A 229 -19.11 0.33 6.50
CA TYR A 229 -18.98 -0.28 5.17
C TYR A 229 -18.88 0.78 4.08
N GLU A 230 -19.71 1.82 4.13
CA GLU A 230 -19.66 2.94 3.20
C GLU A 230 -18.31 3.66 3.26
N ALA A 231 -17.74 3.83 4.46
CA ALA A 231 -16.41 4.40 4.61
C ALA A 231 -15.33 3.54 3.94
N ILE A 232 -15.41 2.21 4.07
CA ILE A 232 -14.49 1.30 3.40
C ILE A 232 -14.67 1.37 1.88
N MET A 233 -15.92 1.36 1.38
CA MET A 233 -16.24 1.49 -0.04
C MET A 233 -15.69 2.79 -0.63
N LEU A 234 -15.83 3.91 0.07
CA LEU A 234 -15.26 5.18 -0.34
C LEU A 234 -13.73 5.10 -0.38
N SER A 235 -13.08 4.49 0.63
CA SER A 235 -11.62 4.40 0.68
C SER A 235 -10.98 3.61 -0.48
N VAL A 236 -11.74 2.74 -1.15
CA VAL A 236 -11.29 1.98 -2.32
C VAL A 236 -11.69 2.63 -3.65
N GLN A 237 -12.27 3.84 -3.64
CA GLN A 237 -12.55 4.62 -4.85
C GLN A 237 -11.38 5.54 -5.21
N GLU A 238 -11.23 5.84 -6.51
CA GLU A 238 -10.20 6.74 -7.01
C GLU A 238 -10.32 8.14 -6.37
N LYS A 239 -9.18 8.76 -5.99
CA LYS A 239 -9.09 10.12 -5.42
C LYS A 239 -9.83 10.32 -4.09
N VAL A 240 -9.94 9.27 -3.27
CA VAL A 240 -10.53 9.38 -1.92
C VAL A 240 -9.44 9.31 -0.85
N THR A 241 -8.92 10.46 -0.41
CA THR A 241 -8.13 10.59 0.84
C THR A 241 -8.52 11.82 1.65
N SER A 242 -8.36 11.69 2.97
CA SER A 242 -8.64 12.73 3.96
C SER A 242 -7.59 13.85 4.03
N LYS A 243 -6.49 13.78 3.27
CA LYS A 243 -5.35 14.72 3.33
C LYS A 243 -4.84 15.11 1.94
N THR A 244 -4.53 16.39 1.77
CA THR A 244 -4.11 17.06 0.52
C THR A 244 -2.69 16.73 0.04
N LYS A 245 -1.91 15.93 0.79
CA LYS A 245 -0.49 15.67 0.50
C LYS A 245 -0.19 14.35 -0.22
N ASN A 246 -1.09 13.37 -0.18
CA ASN A 246 -0.93 12.07 -0.82
C ASN A 246 -2.12 11.82 -1.76
N MET A 247 -1.85 11.38 -2.99
CA MET A 247 -2.75 11.47 -4.15
C MET A 247 -4.06 10.64 -4.10
N GLY A 248 -4.51 10.15 -2.95
CA GLY A 248 -5.86 9.56 -2.87
C GLY A 248 -5.99 8.13 -3.37
N ASN A 249 -4.87 7.45 -3.67
CA ASN A 249 -4.88 6.27 -4.54
C ASN A 249 -4.41 4.96 -3.89
N GLY A 250 -4.04 4.93 -2.61
CA GLY A 250 -3.42 3.75 -1.98
C GLY A 250 -4.30 2.49 -2.03
N LEU A 251 -5.46 2.50 -1.35
CA LEU A 251 -6.37 1.34 -1.33
C LEU A 251 -7.11 1.12 -2.66
N TYR A 252 -7.37 2.17 -3.43
CA TYR A 252 -7.88 2.05 -4.79
C TYR A 252 -6.90 1.30 -5.70
N GLY A 253 -5.63 1.72 -5.72
CA GLY A 253 -4.57 1.10 -6.49
C GLY A 253 -4.34 -0.35 -6.06
N LEU A 254 -4.38 -0.63 -4.75
CA LEU A 254 -4.34 -1.99 -4.22
C LEU A 254 -5.47 -2.86 -4.82
N MET A 255 -6.72 -2.39 -4.78
CA MET A 255 -7.86 -3.13 -5.33
C MET A 255 -7.72 -3.34 -6.85
N ARG A 256 -7.19 -2.36 -7.58
CA ARG A 256 -6.90 -2.48 -9.03
C ARG A 256 -5.83 -3.53 -9.31
N VAL A 257 -4.71 -3.51 -8.59
CA VAL A 257 -3.63 -4.51 -8.70
C VAL A 257 -4.19 -5.91 -8.44
N VAL A 258 -4.93 -6.08 -7.35
CA VAL A 258 -5.56 -7.37 -6.99
C VAL A 258 -6.53 -7.83 -8.09
N GLY A 259 -7.34 -6.91 -8.65
CA GLY A 259 -8.26 -7.21 -9.74
C GLY A 259 -7.59 -7.67 -11.02
N LEU A 260 -6.56 -6.95 -11.49
CA LEU A 260 -5.80 -7.32 -12.68
C LEU A 260 -5.06 -8.64 -12.50
N ASN A 261 -4.51 -8.88 -11.31
CA ASN A 261 -3.85 -10.13 -10.97
C ASN A 261 -4.83 -11.29 -10.71
N LYS A 262 -6.15 -11.04 -10.61
CA LYS A 262 -7.18 -12.02 -10.21
C LYS A 262 -6.89 -12.64 -8.85
N GLY A 263 -6.44 -11.80 -7.91
CA GLY A 263 -6.24 -12.12 -6.52
C GLY A 263 -7.48 -11.89 -5.66
N GLU A 264 -7.29 -11.85 -4.35
CA GLU A 264 -8.35 -11.56 -3.37
C GLU A 264 -7.94 -10.42 -2.44
N LEU A 265 -8.91 -9.60 -2.02
CA LEU A 265 -8.71 -8.51 -1.07
C LEU A 265 -9.84 -8.54 -0.03
N GLN A 266 -9.48 -8.41 1.24
CA GLN A 266 -10.41 -8.24 2.34
C GLN A 266 -9.99 -7.04 3.19
N ILE A 267 -10.90 -6.09 3.38
CA ILE A 267 -10.70 -4.93 4.24
C ILE A 267 -11.72 -5.01 5.37
N ARG A 268 -11.25 -4.87 6.61
CA ARG A 268 -12.10 -4.79 7.80
C ARG A 268 -11.72 -3.55 8.56
N SER A 269 -12.71 -2.74 8.93
CA SER A 269 -12.45 -1.57 9.76
C SER A 269 -13.65 -1.28 10.64
N GLY A 270 -13.41 -1.22 11.94
CA GLY A 270 -14.47 -1.18 12.94
C GLY A 270 -15.53 -2.26 12.72
N ARG A 271 -16.76 -1.84 12.44
CA ARG A 271 -17.92 -2.73 12.25
C ARG A 271 -18.21 -3.07 10.80
N GLY A 272 -17.40 -2.58 9.86
CA GLY A 272 -17.57 -2.80 8.43
C GLY A 272 -16.58 -3.83 7.90
N TRP A 273 -16.95 -4.48 6.81
CA TRP A 273 -16.04 -5.32 6.03
C TRP A 273 -16.36 -5.22 4.54
N LEU A 274 -15.34 -5.41 3.73
CA LEU A 274 -15.38 -5.50 2.28
C LEU A 274 -14.52 -6.69 1.86
N GLU A 275 -15.02 -7.46 0.91
CA GLU A 275 -14.31 -8.51 0.20
C GLU A 275 -14.40 -8.25 -1.30
N TYR A 276 -13.26 -8.32 -1.96
CA TYR A 276 -13.15 -8.32 -3.42
C TYR A 276 -12.57 -9.65 -3.88
N ARG A 277 -13.30 -10.34 -4.74
CA ARG A 277 -12.92 -11.64 -5.30
C ARG A 277 -13.60 -11.83 -6.65
N ASP A 278 -12.86 -12.32 -7.64
CA ASP A 278 -13.40 -12.66 -8.97
C ASP A 278 -14.14 -11.48 -9.66
N GLY A 279 -13.70 -10.24 -9.42
CA GLY A 279 -14.35 -9.05 -9.98
C GLY A 279 -15.60 -8.59 -9.24
N GLU A 280 -16.04 -9.32 -8.21
CA GLU A 280 -17.17 -8.95 -7.37
C GLU A 280 -16.72 -8.28 -6.08
N ILE A 281 -17.42 -7.21 -5.70
CA ILE A 281 -17.32 -6.60 -4.37
C ILE A 281 -18.51 -7.07 -3.54
N LYS A 282 -18.22 -7.62 -2.37
CA LYS A 282 -19.19 -7.93 -1.31
C LYS A 282 -18.80 -7.19 -0.05
N GLY A 283 -19.77 -6.81 0.74
CA GLY A 283 -19.48 -6.18 2.02
C GLY A 283 -20.74 -5.75 2.73
N ASP A 284 -20.59 -5.52 4.01
CA ASP A 284 -21.67 -5.09 4.88
C ASP A 284 -21.08 -4.51 6.18
N TYR A 285 -21.94 -3.98 7.04
CA TYR A 285 -21.59 -3.65 8.41
C TYR A 285 -22.51 -4.39 9.39
N SER A 286 -22.00 -4.71 10.58
CA SER A 286 -22.82 -5.37 11.60
C SER A 286 -22.51 -4.91 13.01
N MET A 287 -23.56 -4.64 13.78
CA MET A 287 -23.46 -4.35 15.21
C MET A 287 -23.02 -5.57 16.05
N SER A 288 -23.01 -6.76 15.46
CA SER A 288 -22.46 -7.96 16.11
C SER A 288 -20.92 -8.03 16.06
N ILE A 289 -20.28 -7.31 15.13
CA ILE A 289 -18.82 -7.30 15.00
C ILE A 289 -18.23 -6.60 16.23
N PRO A 290 -17.41 -7.29 17.04
CA PRO A 290 -16.84 -6.73 18.24
C PRO A 290 -15.73 -5.74 17.90
N LEU A 291 -15.64 -4.67 18.68
CA LEU A 291 -14.57 -3.69 18.58
C LEU A 291 -13.59 -3.89 19.72
N VAL A 292 -12.30 -3.63 19.47
CA VAL A 292 -11.27 -3.65 20.51
C VAL A 292 -11.65 -2.66 21.60
N ASP A 293 -11.94 -1.41 21.22
CA ASP A 293 -12.57 -0.40 22.05
C ASP A 293 -13.72 0.33 21.31
N LEU A 294 -14.71 0.82 22.05
CA LEU A 294 -15.84 1.55 21.48
C LEU A 294 -15.49 2.97 21.05
N ASN A 295 -14.50 3.59 21.69
CA ASN A 295 -14.11 4.97 21.45
C ASN A 295 -13.03 5.02 20.38
N ASP A 296 -11.79 4.71 20.69
CA ASP A 296 -10.67 5.13 19.82
C ASP A 296 -9.90 3.97 19.18
N HIS A 297 -10.33 2.73 19.41
CA HIS A 297 -9.65 1.53 18.90
C HIS A 297 -10.62 0.63 18.13
N HIS A 298 -11.11 1.13 16.99
CA HIS A 298 -11.95 0.35 16.07
C HIS A 298 -11.12 -0.59 15.20
N GLY A 299 -9.86 -0.23 14.96
CA GLY A 299 -8.87 -0.98 14.19
C GLY A 299 -9.18 -1.05 12.70
N THR A 300 -8.14 -1.32 11.93
CA THR A 300 -8.25 -1.70 10.51
C THR A 300 -7.41 -2.94 10.26
N THR A 301 -7.88 -3.80 9.37
CA THR A 301 -7.12 -4.94 8.84
C THR A 301 -7.31 -4.97 7.33
N VAL A 302 -6.20 -4.94 6.60
CA VAL A 302 -6.15 -5.08 5.15
C VAL A 302 -5.42 -6.38 4.87
N ASP A 303 -6.13 -7.34 4.30
CA ASP A 303 -5.60 -8.65 3.88
C ASP A 303 -5.74 -8.76 2.37
N TRP A 304 -4.65 -9.09 1.67
CA TRP A 304 -4.70 -9.29 0.24
C TRP A 304 -3.82 -10.44 -0.20
N GLN A 305 -4.17 -10.99 -1.35
CA GLN A 305 -3.59 -12.19 -1.92
C GLN A 305 -3.32 -11.97 -3.39
N LEU A 306 -2.09 -12.25 -3.83
CA LEU A 306 -1.70 -12.23 -5.24
C LEU A 306 -1.34 -13.62 -5.73
N ASP A 307 -1.78 -13.95 -6.93
CA ASP A 307 -1.39 -15.12 -7.68
C ASP A 307 -0.07 -14.84 -8.43
N LEU A 308 1.00 -15.46 -7.96
CA LEU A 308 2.36 -15.31 -8.49
C LEU A 308 2.52 -15.90 -9.90
N SER A 309 1.51 -16.63 -10.41
CA SER A 309 1.47 -17.17 -11.76
C SER A 309 0.75 -16.29 -12.79
N LYS A 310 0.29 -15.11 -12.38
CA LYS A 310 -0.42 -14.18 -13.26
C LYS A 310 0.31 -12.86 -13.36
N ARG A 311 0.54 -12.40 -14.59
CA ARG A 311 1.09 -11.07 -14.87
C ARG A 311 0.17 -9.98 -14.34
N VAL A 312 0.75 -8.85 -13.97
CA VAL A 312 0.04 -7.63 -13.58
C VAL A 312 0.86 -6.42 -14.01
N SER A 313 0.21 -5.37 -14.52
CA SER A 313 0.88 -4.09 -14.83
C SER A 313 0.50 -3.08 -13.76
N LEU A 314 1.51 -2.56 -13.05
CA LEU A 314 1.30 -1.49 -12.08
C LEU A 314 0.88 -0.19 -12.80
N ALA A 315 1.40 0.05 -14.01
CA ALA A 315 1.02 1.19 -14.84
C ALA A 315 -0.46 1.15 -15.20
N GLU A 316 -0.96 0.00 -15.65
CA GLU A 316 -2.38 -0.22 -15.93
C GLU A 316 -3.24 -0.05 -14.66
N ALA A 317 -2.78 -0.57 -13.53
CA ALA A 317 -3.51 -0.50 -12.27
C ALA A 317 -3.71 0.95 -11.78
N LEU A 318 -2.67 1.77 -11.92
CA LEU A 318 -2.63 3.16 -11.43
C LEU A 318 -3.00 4.18 -12.50
N ASN A 319 -3.39 3.73 -13.69
CA ASN A 319 -3.59 4.57 -14.87
C ASN A 319 -2.37 5.49 -15.15
N PHE A 320 -1.15 5.01 -14.89
CA PHE A 320 0.02 5.70 -15.40
C PHE A 320 -0.07 5.65 -16.94
N PRO A 321 0.16 6.76 -17.65
CA PRO A 321 0.27 6.69 -19.10
C PRO A 321 1.37 5.69 -19.41
N GLU A 322 1.01 4.62 -20.14
CA GLU A 322 1.98 3.64 -20.61
C GLU A 322 3.10 4.40 -21.34
N PRO A 323 4.38 4.19 -21.00
CA PRO A 323 5.48 4.80 -21.71
C PRO A 323 5.40 4.35 -23.16
N ASN A 324 4.97 5.26 -24.03
CA ASN A 324 4.96 4.99 -25.44
C ASN A 324 6.40 5.14 -25.92
N LEU A 325 7.13 4.03 -26.02
CA LEU A 325 8.53 3.97 -26.45
C LEU A 325 8.81 4.78 -27.74
N LEU A 326 7.79 4.98 -28.59
CA LEU A 326 7.89 5.81 -29.79
C LEU A 326 7.91 7.31 -29.47
N LEU A 327 7.12 7.75 -28.48
CA LEU A 327 7.09 9.12 -27.97
C LEU A 327 8.35 9.44 -27.16
N GLU A 328 8.82 8.50 -26.33
CA GLU A 328 10.08 8.65 -25.59
C GLU A 328 11.28 8.90 -26.52
N ARG A 329 11.34 8.23 -27.68
CA ARG A 329 12.43 8.40 -28.64
C ARG A 329 12.51 9.81 -29.22
N ILE A 330 11.40 10.54 -29.27
CA ILE A 330 11.35 11.90 -29.80
C ILE A 330 11.31 12.95 -28.68
N GLU A 331 11.34 12.53 -27.43
CA GLU A 331 11.36 13.42 -26.28
C GLU A 331 12.76 14.00 -26.08
N ASP A 332 12.87 15.31 -25.96
CA ASP A 332 14.13 15.99 -25.66
C ASP A 332 14.42 16.02 -24.15
N GLN A 333 15.56 16.60 -23.76
CA GLN A 333 15.97 16.70 -22.35
C GLN A 333 15.02 17.55 -21.48
N ALA A 334 14.11 18.31 -22.09
CA ALA A 334 13.12 19.14 -21.41
C ALA A 334 11.72 18.50 -21.39
N GLY A 335 11.55 17.29 -21.93
CA GLY A 335 10.27 16.59 -22.00
C GLY A 335 9.39 16.99 -23.19
N GLU A 336 9.93 17.70 -24.18
CA GLU A 336 9.20 18.13 -25.37
C GLU A 336 9.38 17.11 -26.50
N HIS A 337 8.30 16.80 -27.22
CA HIS A 337 8.32 15.86 -28.34
C HIS A 337 8.81 16.57 -29.60
N CYS A 338 10.11 16.46 -29.88
CA CYS A 338 10.81 17.18 -30.93
C CYS A 338 11.16 16.27 -32.11
N LEU A 339 10.84 16.72 -33.33
CA LEU A 339 11.27 16.09 -34.58
C LEU A 339 12.11 17.08 -35.39
N ARG A 340 13.34 16.67 -35.74
CA ARG A 340 14.19 17.46 -36.63
C ARG A 340 13.73 17.28 -38.07
N VAL A 341 13.42 18.38 -38.73
CA VAL A 341 12.97 18.37 -40.13
C VAL A 341 14.08 17.93 -41.07
N ALA A 342 15.33 18.18 -40.69
CA ALA A 342 16.51 17.70 -41.40
C ALA A 342 16.53 16.17 -41.53
N ASP A 343 16.05 15.42 -40.53
CA ASP A 343 16.06 13.95 -40.55
C ASP A 343 15.08 13.34 -41.57
N PHE A 344 14.27 14.19 -42.23
CA PHE A 344 13.39 13.79 -43.33
C PHE A 344 14.05 13.96 -44.70
N GLU A 345 15.38 13.85 -44.83
CA GLU A 345 16.19 14.17 -46.03
C GLU A 345 15.60 13.66 -47.36
N GLU A 346 15.03 12.45 -47.40
CA GLU A 346 14.42 11.87 -48.61
C GLU A 346 13.03 12.44 -48.96
N GLY A 347 12.36 13.12 -48.00
CA GLY A 347 10.95 13.50 -48.09
C GLY A 347 10.65 14.96 -48.44
N LEU A 348 11.66 15.82 -48.51
CA LEU A 348 11.49 17.26 -48.74
C LEU A 348 11.20 17.63 -50.21
N GLY A 349 11.44 16.70 -51.15
CA GLY A 349 11.39 16.96 -52.60
C GLY A 349 10.18 16.38 -53.35
N THR A 350 9.37 15.49 -52.76
CA THR A 350 8.25 14.83 -53.45
C THR A 350 6.96 14.85 -52.64
N ARG A 351 5.83 15.03 -53.32
CA ARG A 351 4.50 15.11 -52.68
C ARG A 351 4.12 13.84 -51.90
N ARG A 352 4.47 12.66 -52.43
CA ARG A 352 4.18 11.36 -51.78
C ARG A 352 4.92 11.19 -50.45
N SER A 353 6.13 11.72 -50.36
CA SER A 353 6.94 11.62 -49.13
C SER A 353 6.51 12.66 -48.10
N ALA A 354 6.09 13.84 -48.54
CA ALA A 354 5.43 14.83 -47.68
C ALA A 354 4.13 14.29 -47.06
N GLU A 355 3.32 13.56 -47.83
CA GLU A 355 2.12 12.87 -47.32
C GLU A 355 2.46 11.84 -46.24
N GLN A 356 3.52 11.05 -46.41
CA GLN A 356 3.99 10.10 -45.40
C GLN A 356 4.43 10.80 -44.10
N ILE A 357 5.10 11.94 -44.21
CA ILE A 357 5.50 12.77 -43.06
C ILE A 357 4.26 13.31 -42.35
N ARG A 358 3.28 13.83 -43.07
CA ARG A 358 2.00 14.26 -42.49
C ARG A 358 1.32 13.14 -41.72
N ASN A 359 1.19 11.95 -42.32
CA ASN A 359 0.59 10.79 -41.66
C ASN A 359 1.36 10.39 -40.39
N LYS A 360 2.70 10.47 -40.42
CA LYS A 360 3.54 10.23 -39.23
C LYS A 360 3.23 11.23 -38.11
N LEU A 361 3.11 12.52 -38.41
CA LEU A 361 2.79 13.56 -37.43
C LEU A 361 1.39 13.37 -36.81
N VAL A 362 0.39 13.09 -37.64
CA VAL A 362 -0.98 12.79 -37.17
C VAL A 362 -1.00 11.56 -36.27
N ASN A 363 -0.29 10.49 -36.65
CA ASN A 363 -0.20 9.29 -35.84
C ASN A 363 0.45 9.54 -34.48
N LEU A 364 1.50 10.38 -34.41
CA LEU A 364 2.14 10.75 -33.14
C LEU A 364 1.19 11.54 -32.22
N LEU A 365 0.38 12.46 -32.77
CA LEU A 365 -0.65 13.15 -32.01
C LEU A 365 -1.75 12.20 -31.52
N ASN A 366 -2.20 11.27 -32.37
CA ASN A 366 -3.20 10.26 -32.02
C ASN A 366 -2.69 9.24 -30.98
N LEU A 367 -1.38 9.01 -30.94
CA LEU A 367 -0.70 8.19 -29.94
C LEU A 367 -0.59 8.86 -28.56
N GLY A 368 -1.01 10.12 -28.43
CA GLY A 368 -1.08 10.83 -27.16
C GLY A 368 -0.08 11.97 -26.99
N ALA A 369 0.72 12.32 -28.01
CA ALA A 369 1.60 13.48 -27.92
C ALA A 369 0.78 14.77 -27.71
N PRO A 370 0.98 15.51 -26.60
CA PRO A 370 0.19 16.71 -26.32
C PRO A 370 0.49 17.82 -27.35
N ARG A 371 1.75 17.94 -27.76
CA ARG A 371 2.24 18.89 -28.76
C ARG A 371 3.47 18.31 -29.46
N LEU A 372 3.69 18.66 -30.72
CA LEU A 372 4.90 18.30 -31.47
C LEU A 372 5.67 19.55 -31.86
N THR A 373 6.98 19.55 -31.59
CA THR A 373 7.90 20.58 -32.08
C THR A 373 8.58 20.10 -33.35
N LEU A 374 8.43 20.85 -34.44
CA LEU A 374 9.18 20.65 -35.68
C LEU A 374 10.38 21.60 -35.69
N ASP A 375 11.57 21.03 -35.58
CA ASP A 375 12.82 21.80 -35.59
C ASP A 375 13.42 21.88 -37.00
N PHE A 376 13.39 23.07 -37.59
CA PHE A 376 13.95 23.40 -38.89
C PHE A 376 15.43 23.81 -38.81
N SER A 377 16.09 23.71 -37.65
CA SER A 377 17.51 24.05 -37.50
C SER A 377 18.37 23.22 -38.46
N GLY A 378 19.15 23.91 -39.30
CA GLY A 378 19.95 23.29 -40.36
C GLY A 378 19.23 23.09 -41.70
N VAL A 379 17.94 23.44 -41.79
CA VAL A 379 17.16 23.41 -43.04
C VAL A 379 17.15 24.80 -43.69
N TYR A 380 17.84 24.95 -44.80
CA TYR A 380 17.98 26.25 -45.49
C TYR A 380 16.82 26.57 -46.45
N VAL A 381 16.18 25.53 -47.02
CA VAL A 381 15.05 25.67 -47.94
C VAL A 381 14.14 24.45 -47.83
N VAL A 382 12.83 24.67 -47.97
CA VAL A 382 11.82 23.62 -48.12
C VAL A 382 11.07 23.84 -49.42
N SER A 383 10.61 22.76 -50.07
CA SER A 383 9.79 22.91 -51.27
C SER A 383 8.39 23.43 -50.92
N SER A 384 7.79 24.24 -51.79
CA SER A 384 6.40 24.70 -51.61
C SER A 384 5.42 23.53 -51.53
N SER A 385 5.70 22.43 -52.25
CA SER A 385 4.91 21.21 -52.18
C SER A 385 5.00 20.52 -50.83
N PHE A 386 6.16 20.50 -50.18
CA PHE A 386 6.31 19.99 -48.81
C PHE A 386 5.55 20.86 -47.81
N ALA A 387 5.72 22.19 -47.88
CA ALA A 387 5.05 23.12 -46.98
C ALA A 387 3.52 23.03 -47.09
N ASP A 388 2.99 22.92 -48.31
CA ASP A 388 1.55 22.75 -48.55
C ASP A 388 1.04 21.38 -48.09
N GLU A 389 1.71 20.30 -48.50
CA GLU A 389 1.25 18.93 -48.27
C GLU A 389 1.34 18.52 -46.79
N VAL A 390 2.32 19.03 -46.04
CA VAL A 390 2.44 18.78 -44.60
C VAL A 390 1.70 19.85 -43.81
N LEU A 391 2.19 21.09 -43.81
CA LEU A 391 1.74 22.12 -42.86
C LEU A 391 0.43 22.78 -43.31
N GLY A 392 0.29 23.07 -44.60
CA GLY A 392 -0.93 23.67 -45.16
C GLY A 392 -2.15 22.77 -44.98
N LYS A 393 -2.03 21.48 -45.32
CA LYS A 393 -3.12 20.50 -45.12
C LYS A 393 -3.41 20.22 -43.65
N LEU A 394 -2.40 20.11 -42.78
CA LEU A 394 -2.64 19.96 -41.33
C LEU A 394 -3.40 21.16 -40.76
N ALA A 395 -3.03 22.38 -41.17
CA ALA A 395 -3.71 23.59 -40.75
C ALA A 395 -5.18 23.63 -41.23
N LEU A 396 -5.46 23.12 -42.43
CA LEU A 396 -6.83 22.99 -42.94
C LEU A 396 -7.62 21.91 -42.20
N GLU A 397 -7.03 20.73 -41.96
CA GLU A 397 -7.70 19.59 -41.29
C GLU A 397 -8.03 19.86 -39.83
N MET A 398 -7.15 20.55 -39.10
CA MET A 398 -7.30 20.81 -37.66
C MET A 398 -7.88 22.19 -37.34
N GLY A 399 -7.98 23.06 -38.35
CA GLY A 399 -8.21 24.49 -38.17
C GLY A 399 -6.98 25.21 -37.61
N ILE A 400 -6.84 26.51 -37.89
CA ILE A 400 -5.63 27.28 -37.53
C ILE A 400 -5.37 27.32 -36.02
N VAL A 401 -6.44 27.42 -35.21
CA VAL A 401 -6.34 27.43 -33.75
C VAL A 401 -5.90 26.06 -33.22
N GLY A 402 -6.46 24.98 -33.79
CA GLY A 402 -6.07 23.61 -33.44
C GLY A 402 -4.64 23.29 -33.84
N PHE A 403 -4.22 23.74 -35.02
CA PHE A 403 -2.84 23.59 -35.50
C PHE A 403 -1.84 24.30 -34.59
N MET A 404 -2.05 25.58 -34.29
CA MET A 404 -1.16 26.36 -33.40
C MET A 404 -1.12 25.82 -31.96
N GLY A 405 -2.20 25.16 -31.51
CA GLY A 405 -2.24 24.52 -30.20
C GLY A 405 -1.47 23.19 -30.13
N ARG A 406 -1.24 22.51 -31.27
CA ARG A 406 -0.66 21.16 -31.33
C ARG A 406 0.71 21.09 -32.00
N PHE A 407 1.11 22.12 -32.75
CA PHE A 407 2.42 22.20 -33.42
C PHE A 407 3.18 23.47 -33.04
N ASP A 408 4.47 23.31 -32.74
CA ASP A 408 5.42 24.41 -32.58
C ASP A 408 6.50 24.32 -33.66
N LEU A 409 6.84 25.44 -34.29
CA LEU A 409 7.79 25.50 -35.42
C LEU A 409 9.04 26.28 -34.97
N LYS A 410 10.16 25.58 -34.76
CA LYS A 410 11.43 26.17 -34.30
C LYS A 410 12.49 26.17 -35.39
N GLY A 411 13.49 27.04 -35.27
CA GLY A 411 14.68 27.01 -36.13
C GLY A 411 14.46 27.41 -37.59
N MET A 412 13.32 28.01 -37.94
CA MET A 412 13.03 28.43 -39.32
C MET A 412 13.88 29.62 -39.75
N THR A 413 14.48 29.55 -40.94
CA THR A 413 15.07 30.72 -41.61
C THR A 413 13.97 31.65 -42.14
N PRO A 414 14.26 32.94 -42.43
CA PRO A 414 13.27 33.85 -43.01
C PRO A 414 12.64 33.32 -44.30
N THR A 415 13.43 32.65 -45.15
CA THR A 415 12.96 32.02 -46.39
C THR A 415 12.00 30.86 -46.13
N VAL A 416 12.35 29.96 -45.20
CA VAL A 416 11.48 28.83 -44.83
C VAL A 416 10.17 29.33 -44.23
N SER A 417 10.25 30.29 -43.31
CA SER A 417 9.08 30.92 -42.68
C SER A 417 8.14 31.54 -43.72
N ALA A 418 8.68 32.25 -44.72
CA ALA A 418 7.86 32.83 -45.79
C ALA A 418 7.13 31.77 -46.64
N ILE A 419 7.80 30.66 -46.96
CA ILE A 419 7.20 29.55 -47.73
C ILE A 419 6.10 28.85 -46.93
N VAL A 420 6.36 28.58 -45.65
CA VAL A 420 5.41 27.92 -44.74
C VAL A 420 4.17 28.81 -44.51
N ASN A 421 4.36 30.08 -44.18
CA ASN A 421 3.27 31.02 -43.94
C ASN A 421 2.40 31.22 -45.19
N ARG A 422 3.02 31.22 -46.37
CA ARG A 422 2.29 31.27 -47.65
C ARG A 422 1.44 30.02 -47.85
N ALA A 423 1.99 28.84 -47.62
CA ALA A 423 1.27 27.57 -47.78
C ALA A 423 0.06 27.46 -46.83
N ILE A 424 0.24 27.82 -45.56
CA ILE A 424 -0.84 27.84 -44.57
C ILE A 424 -1.92 28.86 -44.97
N SER A 425 -1.53 30.10 -45.30
CA SER A 425 -2.46 31.15 -45.68
C SER A 425 -3.28 30.82 -46.93
N GLN A 426 -2.65 30.22 -47.96
CA GLN A 426 -3.33 29.82 -49.19
C GLN A 426 -4.41 28.77 -48.93
N ARG A 427 -4.14 27.79 -48.07
CA ARG A 427 -5.11 26.73 -47.74
C ARG A 427 -6.26 27.20 -46.88
N ILE A 428 -6.02 28.16 -45.99
CA ILE A 428 -7.09 28.80 -45.21
C ILE A 428 -8.03 29.57 -46.13
N ALA A 429 -7.48 30.36 -47.06
CA ALA A 429 -8.28 31.11 -48.03
C ALA A 429 -9.07 30.20 -48.99
N GLU A 430 -8.48 29.10 -49.47
CA GLU A 430 -9.18 28.10 -50.31
C GLU A 430 -10.25 27.29 -49.54
N GLY A 431 -10.08 27.11 -48.23
CA GLY A 431 -11.02 26.42 -47.36
C GLY A 431 -12.29 27.23 -47.09
N ASP A 432 -12.16 28.56 -46.94
CA ASP A 432 -13.29 29.49 -46.78
C ASP A 432 -14.16 29.56 -48.06
N ASP A 433 -13.55 29.52 -49.25
CA ASP A 433 -14.26 29.59 -50.54
C ASP A 433 -15.12 28.34 -50.86
N ARG A 434 -14.94 27.22 -50.14
CA ARG A 434 -15.77 26.01 -50.30
C ARG A 434 -17.01 25.99 -49.41
N THR A 435 -17.32 27.08 -48.71
CA THR A 435 -18.53 27.18 -47.89
C THR A 435 -19.50 28.28 -48.37
N PRO A 436 -20.17 28.14 -49.53
CA PRO A 436 -21.40 28.87 -49.78
C PRO A 436 -22.61 28.12 -49.18
N GLY A 437 -22.99 28.54 -47.97
CA GLY A 437 -24.33 28.51 -47.37
C GLY A 437 -25.27 27.31 -47.54
N GLN A 438 -25.62 26.68 -46.42
CA GLN A 438 -26.99 26.30 -46.00
C GLN A 438 -26.89 26.10 -44.47
N GLY A 439 -27.68 26.72 -43.60
CA GLY A 439 -29.01 27.28 -43.72
C GLY A 439 -29.73 26.88 -42.43
N THR A 440 -30.03 27.86 -41.59
CA THR A 440 -30.90 27.74 -40.42
C THR A 440 -32.20 27.00 -40.73
N ARG A 441 -32.64 26.09 -39.85
CA ARG A 441 -34.05 25.91 -39.44
C ARG A 441 -34.21 24.88 -38.31
N HIS A 442 -34.78 25.41 -37.22
CA HIS A 442 -35.45 24.81 -36.06
C HIS A 442 -34.68 23.92 -35.09
#